data_AF-A0A961CG74-F1
#
_entry.id   AF-A0A961CG74-F1
#
_cell.length_a   1.000
_cell.length_b   1.000
_cell.length_c   1.000
_cell.angle_alpha   90.00
_cell.angle_beta   90.00
_cell.angle_gamma   90.00
#
_symmetry.space_group_name_H-M   'P 1'
#
loop_
_entity.id
_entity.type
_entity.pdbx_description
1 polymer ?
#
loop_
_entity_poly.entity_id
_entity_poly.type
_entity_poly.pdbx_seq_one_letter_code
_entity_poly.pdbx_strand_id
1 'polypeptide(L)'
;MATPASAPDEVTSASDPAAARGAGAQACLLALLVAWVPIALFLADNAKAVMDVGPLLAFGAGLSLGCVGVVWAVGWRRGRPAARRAAGACAVVVLSTFLYGRWLSTEPASAVRGTIGVVLWLVLTALLATLAARAMAVPAVRQFALITVALVLVFATVTTGSVAVARRGAVALEAPTYAWPAPPERTPNIYWFVLDQYGRTDQLRAITGYDNASFEEALRQR
;
A
#
# COMPACT_ATOMS: atom_id res chain seq x y z
N MET A 1 -18.18 15.40 -66.09
CA MET A 1 -19.20 14.91 -65.13
C MET A 1 -18.58 13.81 -64.30
N ALA A 2 -18.14 14.13 -63.08
CA ALA A 2 -17.53 13.19 -62.15
C ALA A 2 -18.59 12.74 -61.14
N THR A 3 -18.78 11.44 -61.00
CA THR A 3 -19.72 10.80 -60.09
C THR A 3 -19.26 11.04 -58.64
N PRO A 4 -20.11 11.59 -57.75
CA PRO A 4 -19.77 11.73 -56.34
C PRO A 4 -19.65 10.34 -55.71
N ALA A 5 -18.49 10.04 -55.15
CA ALA A 5 -18.26 8.82 -54.38
C ALA A 5 -19.19 8.83 -53.15
N SER A 6 -20.14 7.90 -53.15
CA SER A 6 -21.01 7.61 -52.02
C SER A 6 -20.16 7.31 -50.79
N ALA A 7 -20.25 8.18 -49.77
CA ALA A 7 -19.66 7.93 -48.47
C ALA A 7 -20.17 6.58 -47.94
N PRO A 8 -19.30 5.70 -47.44
CA PRO A 8 -19.74 4.44 -46.85
C PRO A 8 -20.68 4.77 -45.70
N ASP A 9 -21.91 4.26 -45.78
CA ASP A 9 -22.85 4.30 -44.66
C ASP A 9 -22.13 3.73 -43.44
N GLU A 10 -21.80 4.63 -42.51
CA GLU A 10 -21.25 4.30 -41.22
C GLU A 10 -22.38 3.56 -40.49
N VAL A 11 -22.46 2.25 -40.72
CA VAL A 11 -23.33 1.34 -40.02
C VAL A 11 -23.00 1.55 -38.55
N THR A 12 -23.83 2.36 -37.89
CA THR A 12 -23.89 2.52 -36.44
C THR A 12 -24.20 1.14 -35.88
N SER A 13 -23.13 0.37 -35.75
CA SER A 13 -23.08 -0.95 -35.13
C SER A 13 -23.78 -0.81 -33.79
N ALA A 14 -24.98 -1.40 -33.74
CA ALA A 14 -25.76 -1.49 -32.52
C ALA A 14 -24.82 -1.99 -31.42
N SER A 15 -24.65 -1.13 -30.41
CA SER A 15 -23.76 -1.31 -29.28
C SER A 15 -23.73 -2.74 -28.79
N ASP A 16 -22.65 -3.46 -29.09
CA ASP A 16 -22.49 -4.86 -28.72
C ASP A 16 -22.66 -5.02 -27.19
N PRO A 17 -23.71 -5.70 -26.72
CA PRO A 17 -23.96 -5.90 -25.29
C PRO A 17 -22.84 -6.68 -24.60
N ALA A 18 -21.97 -7.38 -25.34
CA ALA A 18 -20.78 -8.03 -24.79
C ALA A 18 -19.68 -7.01 -24.44
N ALA A 19 -19.36 -6.08 -25.34
CA ALA A 19 -18.39 -5.00 -25.10
C ALA A 19 -18.79 -4.13 -23.89
N ALA A 20 -20.10 -3.93 -23.76
CA ALA A 20 -20.75 -3.26 -22.65
C ALA A 20 -20.54 -3.93 -21.28
N ARG A 21 -20.59 -5.26 -21.20
CA ARG A 21 -20.38 -6.02 -19.96
C ARG A 21 -18.91 -6.01 -19.53
N GLY A 22 -17.97 -6.13 -20.47
CA GLY A 22 -16.53 -6.10 -20.17
C GLY A 22 -16.06 -4.80 -19.53
N ALA A 23 -16.70 -3.68 -19.87
CA ALA A 23 -16.37 -2.35 -19.36
C ALA A 23 -16.53 -2.20 -17.82
N GLY A 24 -17.60 -2.75 -17.27
CA GLY A 24 -17.88 -2.68 -15.84
C GLY A 24 -16.97 -3.61 -15.05
N ALA A 25 -16.77 -4.82 -15.56
CA ALA A 25 -15.86 -5.80 -14.97
C ALA A 25 -14.42 -5.26 -14.86
N GLN A 26 -13.92 -4.59 -15.91
CA GLN A 26 -12.60 -3.96 -15.88
C GLN A 26 -12.47 -2.87 -14.80
N ALA A 27 -13.51 -2.06 -14.59
CA ALA A 27 -13.49 -1.01 -13.58
C ALA A 27 -13.47 -1.59 -12.15
N CYS A 28 -14.29 -2.62 -11.90
CA CYS A 28 -14.29 -3.33 -10.62
C CYS A 28 -12.96 -4.05 -10.37
N LEU A 29 -12.39 -4.70 -11.41
CA LEU A 29 -11.09 -5.36 -11.33
C LEU A 29 -9.99 -4.35 -10.96
N LEU A 30 -9.95 -3.20 -11.62
CA LEU A 30 -8.97 -2.15 -11.28
C LEU A 30 -9.10 -1.71 -9.82
N ALA A 31 -10.33 -1.44 -9.37
CA ALA A 31 -10.59 -1.01 -7.99
C ALA A 31 -10.16 -2.08 -6.96
N LEU A 32 -10.44 -3.36 -7.26
CA LEU A 32 -10.01 -4.48 -6.44
C LEU A 32 -8.49 -4.57 -6.38
N LEU A 33 -7.80 -4.54 -7.53
CA LEU A 33 -6.35 -4.67 -7.55
C LEU A 33 -5.66 -3.50 -6.82
N VAL A 34 -6.14 -2.26 -7.02
CA VAL A 34 -5.54 -1.10 -6.37
C VAL A 34 -5.73 -1.13 -4.84
N ALA A 35 -6.86 -1.65 -4.34
CA ALA A 35 -7.07 -1.82 -2.90
C ALA A 35 -6.02 -2.74 -2.24
N TRP A 36 -5.46 -3.69 -3.00
CA TRP A 36 -4.43 -4.61 -2.51
C TRP A 36 -3.00 -4.08 -2.61
N VAL A 37 -2.72 -3.10 -3.48
CA VAL A 37 -1.38 -2.53 -3.66
C VAL A 37 -0.73 -2.11 -2.33
N PRO A 38 -1.37 -1.26 -1.49
CA PRO A 38 -0.72 -0.80 -0.28
C PRO A 38 -0.46 -1.92 0.74
N ILE A 39 -1.30 -2.95 0.76
CA ILE A 39 -1.14 -4.10 1.65
C ILE A 39 0.02 -4.97 1.19
N ALA A 40 0.13 -5.19 -0.12
CA ALA A 40 1.24 -5.93 -0.70
C ALA A 40 2.57 -5.19 -0.44
N LEU A 41 2.61 -3.86 -0.61
CA LEU A 41 3.80 -3.06 -0.31
C LEU A 41 4.13 -3.08 1.18
N PHE A 42 3.14 -2.94 2.06
CA PHE A 42 3.35 -3.03 3.51
C PHE A 42 3.92 -4.39 3.92
N LEU A 43 3.37 -5.48 3.39
CA LEU A 43 3.89 -6.83 3.64
C LEU A 43 5.31 -7.01 3.12
N ALA A 44 5.64 -6.42 1.97
CA ALA A 44 6.99 -6.47 1.40
C ALA A 44 7.99 -5.71 2.29
N ASP A 45 7.67 -4.48 2.69
CA ASP A 45 8.52 -3.65 3.55
C ASP A 45 8.72 -4.27 4.93
N ASN A 46 7.72 -4.98 5.43
CA ASN A 46 7.73 -5.60 6.76
C ASN A 46 7.92 -7.12 6.72
N ALA A 47 8.40 -7.69 5.61
CA ALA A 47 8.55 -9.14 5.45
C ALA A 47 9.47 -9.78 6.51
N LYS A 48 10.31 -8.97 7.17
CA LYS A 48 11.22 -9.38 8.26
C LYS A 48 10.61 -9.22 9.65
N ALA A 49 9.50 -8.52 9.82
CA ALA A 49 8.86 -8.39 11.12
C ALA A 49 8.05 -9.66 11.46
N VAL A 50 7.87 -9.95 12.75
CA VAL A 50 6.86 -10.91 13.20
C VAL A 50 5.55 -10.15 13.26
N MET A 51 4.61 -10.47 12.38
CA MET A 51 3.32 -9.80 12.29
C MET A 51 2.20 -10.82 12.13
N ASP A 52 1.07 -10.56 12.77
CA ASP A 52 -0.17 -11.25 12.47
C ASP A 52 -0.77 -10.67 11.17
N VAL A 53 -0.81 -11.51 10.13
CA VAL A 53 -1.32 -11.12 8.81
C VAL A 53 -2.85 -11.14 8.74
N GLY A 54 -3.54 -11.81 9.67
CA GLY A 54 -4.99 -11.99 9.64
C GLY A 54 -5.77 -10.67 9.61
N PRO A 55 -5.55 -9.75 10.57
CA PRO A 55 -6.20 -8.44 10.59
C PRO A 55 -5.90 -7.60 9.34
N LEU A 56 -4.68 -7.69 8.81
CA LEU A 56 -4.27 -6.95 7.61
C LEU A 56 -4.99 -7.46 6.35
N LEU A 57 -5.13 -8.78 6.21
CA LEU A 57 -5.91 -9.38 5.11
C LEU A 57 -7.39 -9.03 5.21
N ALA A 58 -7.95 -9.03 6.43
CA ALA A 58 -9.34 -8.62 6.67
C ALA A 58 -9.56 -7.15 6.29
N PHE A 59 -8.62 -6.28 6.64
CA PHE A 59 -8.65 -4.87 6.25
C PHE A 59 -8.59 -4.71 4.72
N GLY A 60 -7.73 -5.47 4.03
CA GLY A 60 -7.67 -5.47 2.57
C GLY A 60 -8.94 -5.94 1.88
N ALA A 61 -9.55 -6.99 2.41
CA ALA A 61 -10.84 -7.46 1.93
C ALA A 61 -11.92 -6.39 2.12
N GLY A 62 -11.99 -5.77 3.31
CA GLY A 62 -12.92 -4.67 3.59
C GLY A 62 -12.73 -3.48 2.66
N LEU A 63 -11.48 -3.04 2.44
CA LEU A 63 -11.15 -1.96 1.52
C LEU A 63 -11.53 -2.28 0.07
N SER A 64 -11.27 -3.52 -0.38
CA SER A 64 -11.62 -4.00 -1.71
C SER A 64 -13.14 -3.98 -1.93
N LEU A 65 -13.90 -4.50 -0.97
CA LEU A 65 -15.36 -4.51 -1.00
C LEU A 65 -15.92 -3.08 -1.02
N GLY A 66 -15.35 -2.17 -0.21
CA GLY A 66 -15.71 -0.76 -0.22
C GLY A 66 -15.48 -0.10 -1.58
N CYS A 67 -14.30 -0.28 -2.18
CA CYS A 67 -13.96 0.29 -3.48
C CYS A 67 -14.85 -0.26 -4.60
N VAL A 68 -15.05 -1.57 -4.66
CA VAL A 68 -15.94 -2.21 -5.64
C VAL A 68 -17.39 -1.73 -5.44
N GLY A 69 -17.86 -1.62 -4.19
CA GLY A 69 -19.18 -1.11 -3.86
C GLY A 69 -19.40 0.32 -4.36
N VAL A 70 -18.42 1.22 -4.17
CA VAL A 70 -18.47 2.60 -4.69
C VAL A 70 -18.53 2.61 -6.22
N VAL A 71 -17.64 1.87 -6.88
CA VAL A 71 -17.60 1.80 -8.36
C VAL A 71 -18.90 1.24 -8.92
N TRP A 72 -19.43 0.19 -8.31
CA TRP A 72 -20.69 -0.43 -8.69
C TRP A 72 -21.87 0.51 -8.48
N ALA A 73 -21.97 1.16 -7.32
CA ALA A 73 -23.06 2.10 -7.01
C ALA A 73 -23.06 3.32 -7.94
N VAL A 74 -21.89 3.89 -8.25
CA VAL A 74 -21.76 4.99 -9.21
C VAL A 74 -22.09 4.53 -10.62
N GLY A 75 -21.63 3.34 -11.00
CA GLY A 75 -21.94 2.72 -12.30
C GLY A 75 -23.43 2.45 -12.49
N TRP A 76 -24.10 1.99 -11.44
CA TRP A 76 -25.54 1.76 -11.42
C TRP A 76 -26.32 3.06 -11.58
N ARG A 77 -25.95 4.12 -10.84
CA ARG A 77 -26.68 5.39 -10.84
C ARG A 77 -26.41 6.28 -12.07
N ARG A 78 -25.18 6.28 -12.58
CA ARG A 78 -24.71 7.26 -13.59
C ARG A 78 -24.18 6.60 -14.88
N GLY A 79 -24.32 5.29 -14.98
CA GLY A 79 -23.88 4.50 -16.13
C GLY A 79 -22.39 4.14 -16.12
N ARG A 80 -22.01 3.32 -17.09
CA ARG A 80 -20.66 2.74 -17.24
C ARG A 80 -19.49 3.74 -17.34
N PRO A 81 -19.58 4.87 -18.08
CA PRO A 81 -18.48 5.82 -18.10
C PRO A 81 -18.21 6.42 -16.71
N ALA A 82 -19.25 6.55 -15.87
CA ALA A 82 -19.09 7.00 -14.50
C ALA A 82 -18.42 5.93 -13.60
N ALA A 83 -18.71 4.63 -13.82
CA ALA A 83 -18.02 3.54 -13.12
C ALA A 83 -16.50 3.56 -13.36
N ARG A 84 -16.08 3.77 -14.62
CA ARG A 84 -14.64 3.86 -14.98
C ARG A 84 -13.96 5.05 -14.32
N ARG A 85 -14.63 6.21 -14.33
CA ARG A 85 -14.19 7.43 -13.64
C ARG A 85 -14.04 7.20 -12.14
N ALA A 86 -15.02 6.52 -11.53
CA ALA A 86 -14.99 6.17 -10.11
C ALA A 86 -13.82 5.24 -9.78
N ALA A 87 -13.53 4.23 -10.60
CA ALA A 87 -12.40 3.33 -10.37
C ALA A 87 -11.05 4.08 -10.37
N GLY A 88 -10.84 5.00 -11.32
CA GLY A 88 -9.64 5.85 -11.35
C GLY A 88 -9.54 6.77 -10.14
N ALA A 89 -10.64 7.40 -9.72
CA ALA A 89 -10.67 8.24 -8.53
C ALA A 89 -10.40 7.44 -7.25
N CYS A 90 -11.05 6.28 -7.07
CA CYS A 90 -10.80 5.38 -5.96
C CYS A 90 -9.34 4.95 -5.89
N ALA A 91 -8.73 4.65 -7.04
CA ALA A 91 -7.32 4.26 -7.09
C ALA A 91 -6.41 5.35 -6.51
N VAL A 92 -6.61 6.60 -6.93
CA VAL A 92 -5.84 7.73 -6.40
C VAL A 92 -6.10 7.95 -4.92
N VAL A 93 -7.35 7.89 -4.47
CA VAL A 93 -7.70 8.09 -3.05
C VAL A 93 -7.06 7.04 -2.16
N VAL A 94 -7.12 5.76 -2.56
CA VAL A 94 -6.48 4.66 -1.83
C VAL A 94 -4.98 4.89 -1.76
N LEU A 95 -4.31 5.08 -2.90
CA LEU A 95 -2.87 5.26 -2.92
C LEU A 95 -2.42 6.50 -2.13
N SER A 96 -3.15 7.61 -2.26
CA SER A 96 -2.84 8.85 -1.54
C SER A 96 -2.97 8.67 -0.03
N THR A 97 -3.99 7.94 0.43
CA THR A 97 -4.19 7.65 1.86
C THR A 97 -3.06 6.82 2.44
N PHE A 98 -2.62 5.77 1.74
CA PHE A 98 -1.52 4.95 2.24
C PHE A 98 -0.15 5.60 2.10
N LEU A 99 0.00 6.53 1.15
CA LEU A 99 1.21 7.33 1.03
C LEU A 99 1.19 8.57 1.94
N TYR A 100 0.13 8.78 2.74
CA TYR A 100 -0.04 9.98 3.58
C TYR A 100 1.19 10.29 4.43
N GLY A 101 1.80 9.28 5.07
CA GLY A 101 3.01 9.45 5.89
C GLY A 101 4.27 9.84 5.10
N ARG A 102 4.28 9.69 3.77
CA ARG A 102 5.33 10.23 2.89
C ARG A 102 5.06 11.67 2.48
N TRP A 103 3.80 12.07 2.40
CA TRP A 103 3.41 13.45 2.07
C TRP A 103 3.56 14.38 3.27
N LEU A 104 3.24 13.88 4.45
CA LEU A 104 3.18 14.66 5.68
C LEU A 104 4.16 14.09 6.68
N SER A 105 5.04 14.96 7.16
CA SER A 105 5.94 14.64 8.27
C SER A 105 5.10 14.17 9.46
N THR A 106 5.45 13.01 10.01
CA THR A 106 4.79 12.41 11.18
C THR A 106 4.84 13.32 12.41
N GLU A 107 5.84 14.20 12.46
CA GLU A 107 6.02 15.20 13.51
C GLU A 107 6.00 16.62 12.90
N PRO A 108 4.83 17.26 12.76
CA PRO A 108 4.77 18.61 12.25
C PRO A 108 5.37 19.59 13.28
N ALA A 109 6.27 20.47 12.83
CA ALA A 109 6.91 21.47 13.69
C ALA A 109 5.93 22.44 14.39
N SER A 110 4.67 22.52 13.94
CA SER A 110 3.59 23.23 14.61
C SER A 110 2.22 22.73 14.14
N ALA A 111 1.18 22.94 14.95
CA ALA A 111 -0.19 22.61 14.59
C ALA A 111 -0.63 23.25 13.27
N VAL A 112 -0.27 24.53 13.05
CA VAL A 112 -0.59 25.27 11.82
C VAL A 112 0.03 24.62 10.58
N ARG A 113 1.32 24.24 10.65
CA ARG A 113 1.97 23.53 9.54
C ARG A 113 1.32 22.18 9.26
N GLY A 114 0.94 21.45 10.32
CA GLY A 114 0.18 20.21 10.19
C GLY A 114 -1.14 20.41 9.45
N THR A 115 -1.93 21.41 9.85
CA THR A 115 -3.20 21.75 9.18
C THR A 115 -3.02 22.13 7.72
N ILE A 116 -2.05 23.00 7.41
CA ILE A 116 -1.74 23.39 6.03
C ILE A 116 -1.37 22.17 5.19
N GLY A 117 -0.54 21.29 5.73
CA GLY A 117 -0.14 20.06 5.07
C GLY A 117 -1.33 19.15 4.75
N VAL A 118 -2.24 18.94 5.72
CA VAL A 118 -3.47 18.16 5.50
C VAL A 118 -4.35 18.77 4.43
N VAL A 119 -4.55 20.09 4.45
CA VAL A 119 -5.34 20.80 3.43
C VAL A 119 -4.71 20.64 2.05
N LEU A 120 -3.39 20.82 1.93
CA LEU A 120 -2.67 20.66 0.67
C LEU A 120 -2.78 19.23 0.14
N TRP A 121 -2.63 18.23 1.02
CA TRP A 121 -2.79 16.82 0.68
C TRP A 121 -4.22 16.51 0.18
N LEU A 122 -5.26 17.03 0.83
CA LEU A 122 -6.64 16.88 0.38
C LEU A 122 -6.86 17.51 -1.01
N VAL A 123 -6.36 18.73 -1.23
CA VAL A 123 -6.49 19.44 -2.51
C VAL A 123 -5.78 18.69 -3.63
N LEU A 124 -4.54 18.25 -3.39
CA LEU A 124 -3.76 17.49 -4.38
C LEU A 124 -4.41 16.14 -4.67
N THR A 125 -4.89 15.44 -3.65
CA THR A 125 -5.60 14.16 -3.83
C THR A 125 -6.86 14.34 -4.67
N ALA A 126 -7.67 15.37 -4.39
CA ALA A 126 -8.87 15.68 -5.16
C ALA A 126 -8.55 16.05 -6.62
N LEU A 127 -7.49 16.83 -6.85
CA LEU A 127 -7.02 17.19 -8.18
C LEU A 127 -6.59 15.94 -8.97
N LEU A 128 -5.71 15.12 -8.39
CA LEU A 128 -5.22 13.89 -9.00
C LEU A 128 -6.36 12.89 -9.25
N ALA A 129 -7.31 12.76 -8.32
CA ALA A 129 -8.46 11.88 -8.50
C ALA A 129 -9.36 12.35 -9.66
N THR A 130 -9.52 13.67 -9.82
CA THR A 130 -10.27 14.26 -10.93
C THR A 130 -9.56 14.03 -12.27
N LEU A 131 -8.24 14.21 -12.32
CA LEU A 131 -7.43 13.94 -13.50
C LEU A 131 -7.46 12.46 -13.88
N ALA A 132 -7.28 11.56 -12.90
CA ALA A 132 -7.36 10.12 -13.12
C ALA A 132 -8.75 9.71 -13.61
N ALA A 133 -9.82 10.23 -13.01
CA ALA A 133 -11.18 10.00 -13.47
C ALA A 133 -11.33 10.38 -14.95
N ARG A 134 -10.89 11.58 -15.34
CA ARG A 134 -10.94 12.03 -16.75
C ARG A 134 -10.09 11.13 -17.66
N ALA A 135 -8.88 10.78 -17.25
CA ALA A 135 -7.96 9.95 -18.03
C ALA A 135 -8.50 8.52 -18.26
N MET A 136 -9.26 7.97 -17.31
CA MET A 136 -9.90 6.64 -17.45
C MET A 136 -10.97 6.56 -18.55
N ALA A 137 -11.36 7.69 -19.16
CA ALA A 137 -12.15 7.69 -20.38
C ALA A 137 -11.37 7.12 -21.58
N VAL A 138 -10.03 7.25 -21.59
CA VAL A 138 -9.16 6.77 -22.65
C VAL A 138 -8.85 5.27 -22.44
N PRO A 139 -9.19 4.38 -23.40
CA PRO A 139 -8.99 2.94 -23.23
C PRO A 139 -7.53 2.52 -22.98
N ALA A 140 -6.58 3.14 -23.68
CA ALA A 140 -5.15 2.85 -23.54
C ALA A 140 -4.64 3.14 -22.13
N VAL A 141 -5.05 4.27 -21.53
CA VAL A 141 -4.70 4.64 -20.16
C VAL A 141 -5.25 3.62 -19.16
N ARG A 142 -6.48 3.14 -19.36
CA ARG A 142 -7.08 2.12 -18.50
C ARG A 142 -6.32 0.80 -18.56
N GLN A 143 -5.96 0.35 -19.76
CA GLN A 143 -5.17 -0.88 -19.93
C GLN A 143 -3.78 -0.73 -19.30
N PHE A 144 -3.11 0.40 -19.54
CA PHE A 144 -1.83 0.71 -18.91
C PHE A 144 -1.92 0.65 -17.39
N ALA A 145 -2.90 1.34 -16.79
CA ALA A 145 -3.08 1.34 -15.34
C ALA A 145 -3.32 -0.07 -14.77
N LEU A 146 -4.15 -0.89 -15.41
CA LEU A 146 -4.37 -2.28 -15.02
C LEU A 146 -3.07 -3.09 -15.04
N ILE A 147 -2.28 -2.98 -16.12
CA ILE A 147 -1.00 -3.67 -16.27
C ILE A 147 -0.02 -3.20 -15.19
N THR A 148 0.11 -1.89 -14.99
CA THR A 148 1.01 -1.32 -13.97
C THR A 148 0.65 -1.81 -12.57
N VAL A 149 -0.63 -1.77 -12.19
CA VAL A 149 -1.08 -2.25 -10.88
C VAL A 149 -0.82 -3.74 -10.72
N ALA A 150 -1.10 -4.54 -11.75
CA ALA A 150 -0.80 -5.97 -11.73
C ALA A 150 0.70 -6.24 -11.57
N LEU A 151 1.56 -5.52 -12.29
CA LEU A 151 3.01 -5.64 -12.17
C LEU A 151 3.52 -5.27 -10.78
N VAL A 152 2.99 -4.18 -10.18
CA VAL A 152 3.33 -3.78 -8.81
C VAL A 152 2.96 -4.88 -7.81
N LEU A 153 1.78 -5.48 -7.94
CA LEU A 153 1.35 -6.59 -7.08
C LEU A 153 2.22 -7.83 -7.26
N VAL A 154 2.58 -8.18 -8.50
CA VAL A 154 3.51 -9.29 -8.78
C VAL A 154 4.88 -9.01 -8.15
N PHE A 155 5.41 -7.79 -8.29
CA PHE A 155 6.68 -7.42 -7.69
C PHE A 155 6.65 -7.50 -6.16
N ALA A 156 5.60 -6.95 -5.53
CA ALA A 156 5.42 -6.99 -4.09
C ALA A 156 5.25 -8.42 -3.54
N THR A 157 4.55 -9.29 -4.28
CA THR A 157 4.39 -10.70 -3.88
C THR A 157 5.66 -11.51 -4.05
N VAL A 158 6.42 -11.32 -5.14
CA VAL A 158 7.71 -12.00 -5.35
C VAL A 158 8.73 -11.60 -4.29
N THR A 159 8.85 -10.30 -4.00
CA THR A 159 9.75 -9.80 -2.96
C THR A 159 9.40 -10.37 -1.59
N THR A 160 8.12 -10.36 -1.20
CA THR A 160 7.66 -10.96 0.06
C THR A 160 7.86 -12.48 0.10
N GLY A 161 7.54 -13.19 -0.98
CA GLY A 161 7.62 -14.64 -1.08
C GLY A 161 9.07 -15.15 -0.98
N SER A 162 10.02 -14.44 -1.59
CA SER A 162 11.44 -14.80 -1.49
C SER A 162 11.97 -14.76 -0.05
N VAL A 163 11.51 -13.79 0.76
CA VAL A 163 11.83 -13.70 2.19
C VAL A 163 11.23 -14.87 2.97
N ALA A 164 9.99 -15.26 2.67
CA ALA A 164 9.33 -16.39 3.33
C ALA A 164 10.03 -17.72 3.03
N VAL A 165 10.47 -17.95 1.78
CA VAL A 165 11.23 -19.15 1.40
C VAL A 165 12.60 -19.16 2.07
N ALA A 166 13.30 -18.03 2.11
CA ALA A 166 14.57 -17.91 2.82
C ALA A 166 14.44 -18.22 4.32
N ARG A 167 13.32 -17.83 4.95
CA ARG A 167 13.02 -18.16 6.36
C ARG A 167 12.74 -19.63 6.62
N ARG A 168 12.12 -20.33 5.67
CA ARG A 168 11.92 -21.80 5.80
C ARG A 168 13.22 -22.57 5.60
N GLY A 169 14.12 -22.03 4.76
CA GLY A 169 15.47 -22.59 4.55
C GLY A 169 16.44 -22.27 5.69
N ALA A 170 16.24 -21.15 6.40
CA ALA A 170 16.80 -20.93 7.72
C ALA A 170 16.09 -21.86 8.71
N VAL A 171 16.50 -23.13 8.68
CA VAL A 171 16.22 -24.16 9.69
C VAL A 171 16.13 -23.48 11.04
N ALA A 172 15.05 -23.75 11.78
CA ALA A 172 14.96 -23.40 13.18
C ALA A 172 16.25 -23.86 13.84
N LEU A 173 17.20 -22.93 14.03
CA LEU A 173 18.29 -23.12 14.96
C LEU A 173 17.54 -23.44 16.23
N GLU A 174 17.60 -24.71 16.66
CA GLU A 174 17.05 -25.11 17.95
C GLU A 174 17.50 -24.03 18.91
N ALA A 175 16.53 -23.29 19.46
CA ALA A 175 16.84 -22.29 20.46
C ALA A 175 17.71 -23.04 21.47
N PRO A 176 18.93 -22.57 21.76
CA PRO A 176 19.85 -23.34 22.58
C PRO A 176 19.09 -23.78 23.82
N THR A 177 19.07 -25.09 24.07
CA THR A 177 18.37 -25.64 25.23
C THR A 177 19.17 -25.18 26.44
N TYR A 178 18.86 -23.99 26.94
CA TYR A 178 19.46 -23.47 28.16
C TYR A 178 18.92 -24.31 29.30
N ALA A 179 19.81 -25.07 29.94
CA ALA A 179 19.52 -25.62 31.24
C ALA A 179 19.27 -24.45 32.18
N TRP A 180 18.01 -24.23 32.55
CA TRP A 180 17.68 -23.23 33.54
C TRP A 180 18.39 -23.61 34.85
N PRO A 181 19.16 -22.71 35.45
CA PRO A 181 19.72 -22.96 36.78
C PRO A 181 18.56 -23.23 37.75
N ALA A 182 18.86 -23.97 38.82
CA ALA A 182 17.88 -24.22 39.88
C ALA A 182 17.25 -22.88 40.33
N PRO A 183 15.93 -22.84 40.57
CA PRO A 183 15.26 -21.60 40.95
C PRO A 183 15.93 -21.02 42.20
N PRO A 184 16.24 -19.71 42.21
CA PRO A 184 16.94 -19.10 43.33
C PRO A 184 16.07 -19.13 44.60
N GLU A 185 16.70 -19.25 45.78
CA GLU A 185 15.99 -19.25 47.09
C GLU A 185 15.19 -17.96 47.34
N ARG A 186 15.57 -16.86 46.68
CA ARG A 186 14.80 -15.62 46.62
C ARG A 186 14.49 -15.29 45.17
N THR A 187 13.22 -15.00 44.87
CA THR A 187 12.80 -14.51 43.55
C THR A 187 13.22 -13.04 43.39
N PRO A 188 14.22 -12.72 42.55
CA PRO A 188 14.60 -11.34 42.32
C PRO A 188 13.51 -10.61 41.52
N ASN A 189 13.40 -9.30 41.69
CA ASN A 189 12.64 -8.47 40.77
C ASN A 189 13.42 -8.36 39.46
N ILE A 190 12.84 -8.81 38.36
CA ILE A 190 13.44 -8.75 37.03
C ILE A 190 12.90 -7.50 36.32
N TYR A 191 13.79 -6.58 35.97
CA TYR A 191 13.46 -5.40 35.17
C TYR A 191 13.99 -5.60 33.75
N TRP A 192 13.08 -5.62 32.77
CA TRP A 192 13.45 -5.66 31.36
C TRP A 192 13.34 -4.25 30.78
N PHE A 193 14.47 -3.70 30.35
CA PHE A 193 14.51 -2.44 29.60
C PHE A 193 14.57 -2.75 28.10
N VAL A 194 13.46 -2.57 27.39
CA VAL A 194 13.44 -2.60 25.92
C VAL A 194 13.61 -1.16 25.45
N LEU A 195 14.82 -0.84 25.00
CA LEU A 195 15.11 0.47 24.42
C LEU A 195 14.80 0.39 22.92
N ASP A 196 13.59 0.79 22.53
CA ASP A 196 13.22 0.86 21.12
C ASP A 196 14.12 1.88 20.41
N GLN A 197 14.71 1.47 19.28
CA GLN A 197 15.64 2.27 18.48
C GLN A 197 16.89 2.80 19.20
N TYR A 198 17.37 2.16 20.28
CA TYR A 198 18.69 2.50 20.80
C TYR A 198 19.75 2.14 19.75
N GLY A 199 20.23 3.17 19.05
CA GLY A 199 21.26 3.02 18.03
C GLY A 199 22.48 2.38 18.67
N ARG A 200 23.04 1.35 18.02
CA ARG A 200 24.32 0.79 18.46
C ARG A 200 25.35 1.93 18.60
N THR A 201 26.23 1.85 19.59
CA THR A 201 27.18 2.92 19.90
C THR A 201 28.05 3.35 18.71
N ASP A 202 28.36 2.43 17.79
CA ASP A 202 29.03 2.74 16.52
C ASP A 202 28.17 3.63 15.60
N GLN A 203 26.87 3.36 15.49
CA GLN A 203 25.94 4.17 14.71
C GLN A 203 25.69 5.54 15.34
N LEU A 204 25.54 5.59 16.66
CA LEU A 204 25.31 6.83 17.39
C LEU A 204 26.49 7.81 17.19
N ARG A 205 27.72 7.28 17.30
CA ARG A 205 28.95 8.03 17.03
C ARG A 205 29.05 8.49 15.58
N ALA A 206 28.70 7.63 14.62
CA ALA A 206 28.78 7.95 13.20
C ALA A 206 27.80 9.06 12.78
N ILE A 207 26.58 9.06 13.34
CA ILE A 207 25.51 9.98 12.95
C ILE A 207 25.61 11.32 13.69
N THR A 208 25.92 11.27 15.00
CA THR A 208 25.83 12.44 15.88
C THR A 208 27.19 12.95 16.35
N GLY A 209 28.25 12.17 16.18
CA GLY A 209 29.57 12.45 16.75
C GLY A 209 29.67 12.16 18.26
N TYR A 210 28.57 11.78 18.92
CA TYR A 210 28.55 11.49 20.35
C TYR A 210 29.08 10.08 20.64
N ASP A 211 30.09 9.98 21.51
CA ASP A 211 30.66 8.71 21.96
C ASP A 211 30.05 8.30 23.30
N ASN A 212 29.22 7.26 23.29
CA ASN A 212 28.55 6.76 24.49
C ASN A 212 29.25 5.56 25.15
N ALA A 213 30.52 5.30 24.80
CA ALA A 213 31.26 4.15 25.33
C ALA A 213 31.36 4.14 26.86
N SER A 214 31.44 5.31 27.51
CA SER A 214 31.53 5.42 28.97
C SER A 214 30.25 4.92 29.68
N PHE A 215 29.09 5.13 29.08
CA PHE A 215 27.81 4.64 29.61
C PHE A 215 27.68 3.12 29.48
N GLU A 216 28.05 2.55 28.32
CA GLU A 216 28.07 1.09 28.15
C GLU A 216 29.03 0.41 29.13
N GLU A 217 30.22 0.99 29.31
CA GLU A 217 31.21 0.46 30.23
C GLU A 217 30.70 0.49 31.68
N ALA A 218 30.02 1.58 32.07
CA ALA A 218 29.38 1.68 33.38
C ALA A 218 28.25 0.64 33.57
N LEU A 219 27.55 0.24 32.51
CA LEU A 219 26.53 -0.81 32.56
C LEU A 219 27.14 -2.22 32.66
N ARG A 220 28.29 -2.48 32.03
CA ARG A 220 28.98 -3.79 32.09
C ARG A 220 29.63 -4.08 33.43
N GLN A 221 30.00 -3.04 34.17
CA GLN A 221 30.64 -3.16 35.48
C GLN A 221 29.65 -3.41 36.64
N ARG A 222 28.34 -3.46 36.35
CA ARG A 222 27.28 -3.73 37.33
C ARG A 222 26.69 -5.12 37.12
#